data_AF-A0A194PSF5-F1
#
_entry.id   AF-A0A194PSF5-F1
#
_cell.length_a   1.000
_cell.length_b   1.000
_cell.length_c   1.000
_cell.angle_alpha   90.00
_cell.angle_beta   90.00
_cell.angle_gamma   90.00
#
_symmetry.space_group_name_H-M   'P 1'
#
loop_
_entity.id
_entity.type
_entity.pdbx_description
1 polymer ?
#
loop_
_entity_poly.entity_id
_entity_poly.type
_entity_poly.pdbx_seq_one_letter_code
_entity_poly.pdbx_strand_id
1 'polypeptide(L)'
;MATRARLINYLSEERYAVLSARFAAFHETMNDPAQPVVRVYDTLAPRHMRELQLVREVSAELQQKKLDDTEKAVSISSTPHYLLSGITSRDSEKQVLF
;
A
#
# COMPACT_ATOMS: atom_id res chain seq x y z
N MET A 1 7.99 -22.34 -35.56
CA MET A 1 6.56 -22.67 -35.34
C MET A 1 6.29 -22.62 -33.85
N ALA A 2 5.68 -21.55 -33.35
CA ALA A 2 5.25 -21.49 -31.95
C ALA A 2 4.05 -22.45 -31.82
N THR A 3 4.31 -23.64 -31.29
CA THR A 3 3.26 -24.61 -30.96
C THR A 3 2.24 -23.95 -30.02
N ARG A 4 1.01 -24.48 -30.03
CA ARG A 4 -0.19 -24.08 -29.24
C ARG A 4 0.01 -23.89 -27.72
N ALA A 5 1.25 -23.92 -27.24
CA ALA A 5 1.76 -23.66 -25.90
C ALA A 5 1.77 -22.18 -25.49
N ARG A 6 0.87 -21.35 -26.04
CA ARG A 6 0.54 -20.04 -25.45
C ARG A 6 -0.73 -20.18 -24.61
N LEU A 7 -0.53 -20.81 -23.45
CA LEU A 7 -1.21 -20.55 -22.17
C LEU A 7 -2.66 -20.05 -22.25
N ILE A 8 -3.59 -20.97 -22.47
CA ILE A 8 -4.84 -20.95 -21.70
C ILE A 8 -4.66 -22.04 -20.65
N ASN A 9 -4.76 -21.67 -19.38
CA ASN A 9 -4.63 -22.57 -18.23
C ASN A 9 -5.56 -23.78 -18.41
N TYR A 10 -5.02 -24.90 -18.89
CA TYR A 10 -5.75 -26.16 -18.91
C TYR A 10 -5.88 -26.64 -17.47
N LEU A 11 -7.07 -26.45 -16.91
CA LEU A 11 -7.47 -27.05 -15.64
C LEU A 11 -7.79 -28.53 -15.92
N SER A 12 -7.22 -29.47 -15.16
CA SER A 12 -7.59 -30.88 -15.34
C SER A 12 -9.06 -31.10 -14.95
N GLU A 13 -9.70 -32.12 -15.54
CA GLU A 13 -11.09 -32.46 -15.23
C GLU A 13 -11.29 -32.73 -13.73
N GLU A 14 -10.36 -33.44 -13.11
CA GLU A 14 -10.35 -33.70 -11.66
C GLU A 14 -10.32 -32.40 -10.86
N ARG A 15 -9.45 -31.46 -11.24
CA ARG A 15 -9.33 -30.15 -10.57
C ARG A 15 -10.60 -29.32 -10.75
N TYR A 16 -11.22 -29.40 -11.93
CA TYR A 16 -12.46 -28.70 -12.22
C TYR A 16 -13.59 -29.25 -11.34
N ALA A 17 -13.74 -30.57 -11.26
CA ALA A 17 -14.74 -31.23 -10.42
C ALA A 17 -14.61 -30.82 -8.94
N VAL A 18 -13.37 -30.78 -8.42
CA VAL A 18 -13.11 -30.35 -7.02
C VAL A 18 -13.54 -28.89 -6.80
N LEU A 19 -13.19 -27.98 -7.72
CA LEU A 19 -13.57 -26.57 -7.59
C LEU A 19 -15.07 -26.36 -7.72
N SER A 20 -15.73 -27.07 -8.64
CA SER A 20 -17.19 -27.04 -8.80
C SER A 20 -17.92 -27.54 -7.54
N ALA A 21 -17.44 -28.60 -6.91
CA ALA A 21 -18.03 -29.11 -5.67
C ALA A 21 -17.89 -28.10 -4.51
N ARG A 22 -16.70 -27.48 -4.36
CA ARG A 22 -16.49 -26.43 -3.35
C ARG A 22 -17.40 -25.21 -3.59
N PHE A 23 -17.60 -24.84 -4.85
CA PHE A 23 -18.49 -23.75 -5.22
C PHE A 23 -19.96 -24.05 -4.88
N ALA A 24 -20.43 -25.27 -5.16
CA ALA A 24 -21.79 -25.68 -4.79
C ALA A 24 -22.01 -25.60 -3.28
N ALA A 25 -21.07 -26.14 -2.48
CA ALA A 25 -21.14 -26.08 -1.03
C ALA A 25 -21.15 -24.63 -0.51
N PHE A 26 -20.34 -23.75 -1.11
CA PHE A 26 -20.36 -22.32 -0.77
C PHE A 26 -21.73 -21.68 -1.06
N HIS A 27 -22.32 -21.97 -2.22
CA HIS A 27 -23.61 -21.40 -2.63
C HIS A 27 -24.76 -21.83 -1.69
N GLU A 28 -24.69 -23.04 -1.14
CA GLU A 28 -25.67 -23.51 -0.16
C GLU A 28 -25.55 -22.78 1.18
N THR A 29 -24.32 -22.43 1.59
CA THR A 29 -24.05 -21.85 2.92
C THR A 29 -23.91 -20.34 2.93
N MET A 30 -23.77 -19.66 1.78
CA MET A 30 -23.39 -18.24 1.72
C MET A 30 -24.39 -17.26 2.36
N ASN A 31 -25.63 -17.68 2.56
CA ASN A 31 -26.69 -16.85 3.15
C ASN A 31 -26.88 -17.07 4.65
N ASP A 32 -26.13 -18.00 5.27
CA ASP A 32 -26.22 -18.30 6.70
C ASP A 32 -24.92 -17.88 7.44
N PRO A 33 -24.94 -16.79 8.22
CA PRO A 33 -23.78 -16.31 8.98
C PRO A 33 -23.31 -17.28 10.08
N ALA A 34 -24.15 -18.25 10.49
CA ALA A 34 -23.78 -19.25 11.48
C ALA A 34 -22.97 -20.41 10.87
N GLN A 35 -22.96 -20.54 9.53
CA GLN A 35 -22.21 -21.59 8.84
C GLN A 35 -20.73 -21.19 8.66
N PRO A 36 -19.83 -22.18 8.66
CA PRO A 36 -18.42 -21.93 8.41
C PRO A 36 -18.18 -21.45 6.97
N VAL A 37 -17.24 -20.52 6.80
CA VAL A 37 -16.87 -19.99 5.48
C VAL A 37 -16.26 -21.08 4.60
N VAL A 38 -16.95 -21.42 3.52
CA VAL A 38 -16.47 -22.38 2.52
C VAL A 38 -15.47 -21.69 1.58
N ARG A 39 -14.28 -22.28 1.43
CA ARG A 39 -13.26 -21.81 0.48
C ARG A 39 -13.47 -22.43 -0.89
N VAL A 40 -13.60 -21.59 -1.91
CA VAL A 40 -13.83 -22.01 -3.32
C VAL A 40 -12.57 -22.02 -4.17
N TYR A 41 -11.44 -21.58 -3.61
CA TYR A 41 -10.14 -21.49 -4.29
C TYR A 41 -9.09 -22.33 -3.56
N ASP A 42 -8.01 -22.63 -4.26
CA ASP A 42 -6.86 -23.30 -3.64
C ASP A 42 -6.03 -22.35 -2.80
N THR A 43 -5.34 -22.93 -1.83
CA THR A 43 -4.36 -22.20 -1.04
C THR A 43 -3.20 -21.77 -1.91
N LEU A 44 -2.71 -20.56 -1.65
CA LEU A 44 -1.49 -20.09 -2.28
C LEU A 44 -0.31 -20.95 -1.83
N ALA A 45 0.56 -21.28 -2.78
CA ALA A 45 1.79 -21.98 -2.47
C ALA A 45 2.65 -21.16 -1.48
N PRO A 46 3.45 -21.82 -0.62
CA PRO A 46 4.29 -21.13 0.37
C PRO A 46 5.20 -20.05 -0.25
N ARG A 47 5.66 -20.27 -1.48
CA ARG A 47 6.44 -19.29 -2.24
C ARG A 47 5.65 -18.00 -2.50
N HIS A 48 4.42 -18.11 -3.03
CA HIS A 48 3.56 -16.96 -3.31
C HIS A 48 3.22 -16.21 -2.01
N MET A 49 3.06 -16.93 -0.90
CA MET A 49 2.84 -16.30 0.41
C MET A 49 4.03 -15.43 0.86
N ARG A 50 5.27 -15.91 0.67
CA ARG A 50 6.48 -15.12 0.98
C ARG A 50 6.61 -13.90 0.07
N GLU A 51 6.34 -14.06 -1.22
CA GLU A 51 6.36 -12.95 -2.18
C GLU A 51 5.31 -11.88 -1.81
N LEU A 52 4.09 -12.29 -1.46
CA LEU A 52 3.05 -11.38 -0.97
C LEU A 52 3.44 -10.68 0.34
N GLN A 53 4.12 -11.39 1.24
CA GLN A 53 4.60 -10.81 2.49
C GLN A 53 5.63 -9.71 2.22
N LEU A 54 6.61 -9.96 1.35
CA LEU A 54 7.59 -8.95 0.95
C LEU A 54 6.92 -7.72 0.33
N VAL A 55 5.93 -7.92 -0.55
CA VAL A 55 5.17 -6.81 -1.15
C VAL A 55 4.48 -5.97 -0.07
N ARG A 56 3.90 -6.59 0.95
CA ARG A 56 3.25 -5.89 2.06
C ARG A 56 4.24 -5.06 2.87
N GLU A 57 5.40 -5.64 3.20
CA GLU A 57 6.46 -4.97 3.96
C GLU A 57 6.95 -3.73 3.21
N VAL A 58 7.35 -3.88 1.95
CA VAL A 58 7.81 -2.76 1.11
C VAL A 58 6.71 -1.71 0.92
N SER A 59 5.45 -2.12 0.73
CA SER A 59 4.34 -1.18 0.58
C SER A 59 4.12 -0.36 1.85
N ALA A 60 4.23 -0.99 3.03
CA ALA A 60 4.08 -0.31 4.31
C ALA A 60 5.20 0.72 4.53
N GLU A 61 6.45 0.35 4.24
CA GLU A 61 7.59 1.28 4.31
C GLU A 61 7.42 2.48 3.37
N LEU A 62 6.99 2.24 2.13
CA LEU A 62 6.75 3.30 1.16
C LEU A 62 5.59 4.22 1.57
N GLN A 63 4.52 3.66 2.15
CA GLN A 63 3.42 4.45 2.69
C GLN A 63 3.87 5.32 3.85
N GLN A 64 4.65 4.77 4.79
CA GLN A 64 5.19 5.54 5.91
C GLN A 64 6.09 6.67 5.42
N LYS A 65 7.02 6.37 4.51
CA LYS A 65 7.89 7.40 3.93
C LYS A 65 7.09 8.52 3.25
N LYS A 66 6.01 8.17 2.54
CA LYS A 66 5.14 9.15 1.91
C LYS A 66 4.49 10.08 2.96
N LEU A 67 4.03 9.53 4.09
CA LEU A 67 3.47 10.31 5.19
C LEU A 67 4.53 11.26 5.77
N ASP A 68 5.72 10.74 6.08
CA ASP A 68 6.82 11.53 6.62
C ASP A 68 7.23 12.69 5.67
N ASP A 69 7.29 12.42 4.36
CA ASP A 69 7.61 13.42 3.35
C ASP A 69 6.50 14.49 3.24
N THR A 70 5.22 14.10 3.39
CA THR A 70 4.13 15.08 3.44
C THR A 70 4.18 15.96 4.69
N GLU A 71 4.50 15.40 5.86
CA GLU A 71 4.65 16.17 7.10
C GLU A 71 5.85 17.14 7.03
N LYS A 72 6.96 16.72 6.43
CA LYS A 72 8.11 17.59 6.15
C LYS A 72 7.76 18.72 5.18
N ALA A 73 7.04 18.42 4.10
CA ALA A 73 6.62 19.44 3.14
C ALA A 73 5.66 20.47 3.80
N VAL A 74 4.73 20.01 4.64
CA VAL A 74 3.83 20.87 5.40
C VAL A 74 4.62 21.75 6.37
N SER A 75 5.56 21.19 7.14
CA SER A 75 6.37 21.94 8.10
C SER A 75 7.27 23.00 7.43
N ILE A 76 7.89 22.70 6.28
CA ILE A 76 8.67 23.67 5.48
C ILE A 76 7.78 24.76 4.89
N SER A 77 6.55 24.44 4.47
CA SER A 77 5.60 25.46 3.98
C SER A 77 5.08 26.38 5.09
N SER A 78 5.16 25.94 6.35
CA SER A 78 4.65 26.65 7.52
C SER A 78 5.67 27.53 8.25
N THR A 79 6.96 27.54 7.87
CA THR A 79 7.91 28.52 8.43
C THR A 79 7.53 29.92 7.93
N PRO A 80 7.07 30.82 8.82
CA PRO A 80 6.68 32.16 8.41
C PRO A 80 7.92 32.95 8.01
N HIS A 81 7.89 33.56 6.83
CA HIS A 81 8.98 34.31 6.20
C HIS A 81 9.34 35.64 6.92
N TYR A 82 9.06 35.77 8.22
CA TYR A 82 9.13 37.03 8.97
C TYR A 82 10.33 37.15 9.93
N LEU A 83 11.23 36.16 10.04
CA LEU A 83 12.29 36.16 11.07
C LEU A 83 13.71 36.53 10.56
N LEU A 84 13.85 37.05 9.34
CA LEU A 84 15.17 37.42 8.77
C LEU A 84 15.39 38.92 8.51
N SER A 85 14.51 39.82 8.97
CA SER A 85 14.65 41.28 8.76
C SER A 85 15.31 42.07 9.91
N GLY A 86 16.00 41.41 10.84
CA GLY A 86 16.40 42.05 12.11
C GLY A 86 17.88 42.36 12.35
N ILE A 87 18.82 42.08 11.42
CA ILE A 87 20.26 42.23 11.74
C ILE A 87 21.06 42.80 10.56
N THR A 88 20.83 44.05 10.18
CA THR A 88 21.87 44.90 9.57
C THR A 88 21.56 46.38 9.84
N SER A 89 22.18 46.97 10.86
CA SER A 89 22.93 48.22 10.73
C SER A 89 23.44 48.67 12.10
N ARG A 90 24.76 48.53 12.28
CA ARG A 90 25.54 49.29 13.25
C ARG A 90 25.75 50.71 12.73
N ASP A 91 25.79 51.64 13.68
CA ASP A 91 26.56 52.89 13.69
C ASP A 91 26.28 53.96 12.62
N SER A 92 25.67 55.08 13.04
CA SER A 92 26.26 56.43 12.89
C SER A 92 25.40 57.52 13.56
N GLU A 93 25.92 57.99 14.68
CA GLU A 93 25.98 59.39 15.15
C GLU A 93 24.95 60.43 14.67
N LYS A 94 24.24 61.01 15.64
CA LYS A 94 24.04 62.47 15.91
C LYS A 94 23.14 62.56 17.16
N GLN A 95 23.67 62.84 18.36
CA GLN A 95 23.85 64.19 18.96
C GLN A 95 22.74 65.18 18.57
N VAL A 96 22.05 65.93 19.44
CA VAL A 96 22.18 66.27 20.87
C VAL A 96 20.83 66.89 21.30
N LEU A 97 20.51 66.83 22.61
CA LEU A 97 19.47 67.63 23.25
C LEU A 97 19.83 69.13 23.22
N PHE A 98 18.82 69.96 22.92
CA PHE A 98 18.79 71.44 22.81
C PHE A 98 19.34 72.05 21.52
#